data_AF-M7T5Z2-F1
#
_entry.id   AF-M7T5Z2-F1
#
_cell.length_a   1.000
_cell.length_b   1.000
_cell.length_c   1.000
_cell.angle_alpha   90.00
_cell.angle_beta   90.00
_cell.angle_gamma   90.00
#
_symmetry.space_group_name_H-M   'P 1'
#
loop_
_entity.id
_entity.type
_entity.pdbx_description
1 polymer ?
#
loop_
_entity_poly.entity_id
_entity_poly.type
_entity_poly.pdbx_seq_one_letter_code
_entity_poly.pdbx_strand_id
1 'polypeptide(L)'
;MHEIEHRLINVVRKIVLIFNLIVYRVDALLRNFIDSLFIISYTIIVYKLLNLPISGNALWFSLLCLPIILHASYLVTYIINDIIDYKNDNEHKSRIDYSFYNLRPIYYFNSSRLIVIYSFLIYALSIIIILWFKPDLSLFLAMFLAVSIPTAILHSVFRGFIRFATFGLLRLTKYVYLLVLFDNTIYNCVHIDVLSWVIASFVIPYTMYASISYGKFVYLPQYMLSRAREIKIIMILAMLSISFLMFITIISSGYIITDILKASISGYLLIVLPVFVVRQMLRKIFGSTNLFFHHHIARLVLGFVLMFIVAINAICILDML
;
A
#
# COMPACT_ATOMS: atom_id res chain seq x y z
N MET A 1 -39.76 -1.29 9.34
CA MET A 1 -38.38 -1.79 9.47
C MET A 1 -37.56 -1.54 8.21
N HIS A 2 -38.01 -1.98 7.02
CA HIS A 2 -37.31 -1.74 5.74
C HIS A 2 -37.07 -0.26 5.38
N GLU A 3 -37.99 0.65 5.70
CA GLU A 3 -37.83 2.07 5.36
C GLU A 3 -36.72 2.75 6.20
N ILE A 4 -36.58 2.35 7.47
CA ILE A 4 -35.53 2.84 8.37
C ILE A 4 -34.16 2.36 7.89
N GLU A 5 -34.06 1.09 7.51
CA GLU A 5 -32.84 0.49 6.96
C GLU A 5 -32.40 1.19 5.65
N HIS A 6 -33.34 1.45 4.75
CA HIS A 6 -33.06 2.16 3.50
C HIS A 6 -32.60 3.60 3.72
N ARG A 7 -33.24 4.34 4.66
CA ARG A 7 -32.81 5.69 5.03
C ARG A 7 -31.41 5.68 5.64
N LEU A 8 -31.10 4.74 6.52
CA LEU A 8 -29.78 4.61 7.15
C LEU A 8 -28.68 4.35 6.11
N ILE A 9 -28.90 3.41 5.19
CA ILE A 9 -27.95 3.10 4.11
C ILE A 9 -27.66 4.34 3.25
N ASN A 10 -28.69 5.14 2.93
CA ASN A 10 -28.52 6.36 2.16
C ASN A 10 -27.72 7.44 2.89
N VAL A 11 -27.94 7.61 4.19
CA VAL A 11 -27.13 8.54 5.02
C VAL A 11 -25.67 8.12 5.02
N VAL A 12 -25.39 6.84 5.26
CA VAL A 12 -24.00 6.34 5.29
C VAL A 12 -23.31 6.52 3.93
N ARG A 13 -24.01 6.26 2.81
CA ARG A 13 -23.47 6.51 1.46
C ARG A 13 -23.11 7.97 1.22
N LYS A 14 -23.94 8.91 1.68
CA LYS A 14 -23.65 10.36 1.56
C LYS A 14 -22.44 10.77 2.39
N ILE A 15 -22.36 10.28 3.63
CA ILE A 15 -21.21 10.53 4.51
C ILE A 15 -19.92 10.05 3.86
N VAL A 16 -19.93 8.82 3.33
CA VAL A 16 -18.79 8.24 2.60
C VAL A 16 -18.41 9.07 1.39
N LEU A 17 -19.39 9.53 0.61
CA LEU A 17 -19.12 10.37 -0.55
C LEU A 17 -18.46 11.70 -0.15
N ILE A 18 -18.92 12.33 0.94
CA ILE A 18 -18.29 13.54 1.48
C ILE A 18 -16.84 13.26 1.87
N PHE A 19 -16.58 12.17 2.59
CA PHE A 19 -15.21 11.78 2.93
C PHE A 19 -14.37 11.48 1.69
N ASN A 20 -14.94 10.83 0.68
CA ASN A 20 -14.27 10.59 -0.60
C ASN A 20 -14.03 11.87 -1.38
N LEU A 21 -14.82 12.93 -1.21
CA LEU A 21 -14.53 14.23 -1.81
C LEU A 21 -13.38 14.93 -1.10
N ILE A 22 -13.28 14.83 0.23
CA ILE A 22 -12.20 15.48 0.99
C ILE A 22 -10.86 14.76 0.81
N VAL A 23 -10.86 13.44 1.01
CA VAL A 23 -9.63 12.61 1.04
C VAL A 23 -9.30 12.05 -0.34
N TYR A 24 -10.27 12.01 -1.26
CA TYR A 24 -10.13 11.32 -2.54
C TYR A 24 -9.79 9.83 -2.38
N ARG A 25 -10.81 9.06 -1.96
CA ARG A 25 -10.83 7.61 -1.67
C ARG A 25 -10.40 7.18 -0.25
N VAL A 26 -11.38 7.11 0.65
CA VAL A 26 -11.20 6.67 2.05
C VAL A 26 -10.77 5.20 2.17
N ASP A 27 -11.23 4.32 1.30
CA ASP A 27 -10.77 2.92 1.26
C ASP A 27 -9.27 2.83 0.98
N ALA A 28 -8.79 3.67 0.07
CA ALA A 28 -7.41 3.72 -0.35
C ALA A 28 -6.53 4.32 0.74
N LEU A 29 -7.04 5.34 1.45
CA LEU A 29 -6.41 5.87 2.66
C LEU A 29 -6.24 4.77 3.71
N LEU A 30 -7.31 4.10 4.13
CA LEU A 30 -7.25 3.05 5.15
C LEU A 30 -6.34 1.88 4.73
N ARG A 31 -6.38 1.49 3.46
CA ARG A 31 -5.48 0.46 2.93
C ARG A 31 -4.02 0.91 2.94
N ASN A 32 -3.73 2.16 2.59
CA ASN A 32 -2.38 2.70 2.69
C ASN A 32 -1.92 2.74 4.14
N PHE A 33 -2.78 3.09 5.10
CA PHE A 33 -2.45 2.98 6.53
C PHE A 33 -2.07 1.57 6.95
N ILE A 34 -2.88 0.57 6.59
CA ILE A 34 -2.59 -0.85 6.87
C ILE A 34 -1.24 -1.26 6.27
N ASP A 35 -1.05 -1.01 4.98
CA ASP A 35 0.18 -1.39 4.26
C ASP A 35 1.40 -0.65 4.84
N SER A 36 1.26 0.65 5.14
CA SER A 36 2.34 1.48 5.66
C SER A 36 2.74 1.09 7.07
N LEU A 37 1.79 0.88 7.98
CA LEU A 37 2.07 0.38 9.33
C LEU A 37 2.78 -0.96 9.27
N PHE A 38 2.35 -1.85 8.36
CA PHE A 38 2.98 -3.15 8.20
C PHE A 38 4.46 -3.04 7.81
N ILE A 39 4.76 -2.20 6.82
CA ILE A 39 6.12 -1.99 6.31
C ILE A 39 6.98 -1.25 7.33
N ILE A 40 6.51 -0.11 7.85
CA ILE A 40 7.25 0.71 8.82
C ILE A 40 7.58 -0.10 10.07
N SER A 41 6.63 -0.90 10.59
CA SER A 41 6.88 -1.70 11.80
C SER A 41 7.92 -2.80 11.57
N TYR A 42 7.91 -3.46 10.41
CA TYR A 42 8.95 -4.41 10.03
C TYR A 42 10.33 -3.70 9.96
N THR A 43 10.39 -2.52 9.32
CA THR A 43 11.60 -1.71 9.22
C THR A 43 12.13 -1.31 10.60
N ILE A 44 11.28 -0.84 11.50
CA ILE A 44 11.67 -0.45 12.86
C ILE A 44 12.35 -1.60 13.60
N ILE A 45 11.80 -2.82 13.50
CA ILE A 45 12.40 -4.01 14.12
C ILE A 45 13.78 -4.29 13.56
N VAL A 46 13.92 -4.24 12.23
CA VAL A 46 15.21 -4.45 11.56
C VAL A 46 16.22 -3.40 12.04
N TYR A 47 15.85 -2.13 12.06
CA TYR A 47 16.75 -1.03 12.43
C TYR A 47 17.20 -1.14 13.88
N LYS A 48 16.28 -1.35 14.82
CA LYS A 48 16.62 -1.50 16.23
C LYS A 48 17.51 -2.72 16.48
N LEU A 49 17.26 -3.85 15.82
CA LEU A 49 18.09 -5.07 15.98
C LEU A 49 19.46 -4.98 15.31
N LEU A 50 19.61 -4.09 14.32
CA LEU A 50 20.90 -3.73 13.72
C LEU A 50 21.59 -2.55 14.45
N ASN A 51 21.13 -2.21 15.67
CA ASN A 51 21.65 -1.14 16.51
C ASN A 51 21.60 0.27 15.90
N LEU A 52 20.62 0.52 15.02
CA LEU A 52 20.34 1.87 14.52
C LEU A 52 19.30 2.53 15.45
N PRO A 53 19.68 3.55 16.24
CA PRO A 53 18.79 4.15 17.22
C PRO A 53 17.64 4.89 16.53
N ILE A 54 16.43 4.77 17.06
CA ILE A 54 15.25 5.49 16.55
C ILE A 54 14.72 6.39 17.66
N SER A 55 14.63 7.70 17.40
CA SER A 55 14.04 8.63 18.36
C SER A 55 12.52 8.41 18.49
N GLY A 56 11.98 8.51 19.71
CA GLY A 56 10.56 8.28 19.97
C GLY A 56 9.63 9.23 19.20
N ASN A 57 10.00 10.50 19.03
CA ASN A 57 9.20 11.45 18.27
C ASN A 57 9.17 11.11 16.77
N ALA A 58 10.31 10.73 16.19
CA ALA A 58 10.39 10.32 14.79
C ALA A 58 9.64 9.00 14.55
N LEU A 59 9.61 8.10 15.52
CA LEU A 59 8.82 6.87 15.50
C LEU A 59 7.31 7.16 15.36
N TRP A 60 6.77 8.00 16.25
CA TRP A 60 5.33 8.34 16.23
C TRP A 60 4.94 9.09 14.98
N PHE A 61 5.77 10.04 14.54
CA PHE A 61 5.57 10.71 13.27
C PHE A 61 5.57 9.71 12.10
N SER A 62 6.49 8.73 12.11
CA SER A 62 6.57 7.71 11.07
C SER A 62 5.32 6.84 11.01
N LEU A 63 4.77 6.42 12.15
CA LEU A 63 3.59 5.57 12.20
C LEU A 63 2.29 6.30 11.82
N LEU A 64 2.17 7.60 12.13
CA LEU A 64 0.93 8.35 11.95
C LEU A 64 0.91 9.24 10.71
N CYS A 65 2.01 9.93 10.41
CA CYS A 65 2.06 10.96 9.37
C CYS A 65 2.52 10.41 8.02
N LEU A 66 3.50 9.49 7.96
CA LEU A 66 3.98 8.95 6.69
C LEU A 66 2.91 8.23 5.86
N PRO A 67 1.93 7.49 6.43
CA PRO A 67 0.84 6.94 5.65
C PRO A 67 -0.03 8.01 4.97
N ILE A 68 -0.23 9.16 5.63
CA ILE A 68 -0.98 10.30 5.08
C ILE A 68 -0.19 10.94 3.95
N ILE A 69 1.11 11.19 4.17
CA ILE A 69 2.01 11.74 3.14
C ILE A 69 2.04 10.82 1.92
N LEU A 70 2.19 9.51 2.14
CA LEU A 70 2.16 8.52 1.06
C LEU A 70 0.85 8.54 0.28
N HIS A 71 -0.29 8.63 0.98
CA HIS A 71 -1.60 8.69 0.34
C HIS A 71 -1.77 9.95 -0.51
N ALA A 72 -1.40 11.11 0.03
CA ALA A 72 -1.45 12.38 -0.69
C ALA A 72 -0.52 12.39 -1.91
N SER A 73 0.71 11.89 -1.78
CA SER A 73 1.66 11.77 -2.90
C SER A 73 1.13 10.82 -3.98
N TYR A 74 0.43 9.76 -3.60
CA TYR A 74 -0.08 8.75 -4.52
C TYR A 74 -1.49 9.07 -5.06
N LEU A 75 -2.10 10.19 -4.64
CA LEU A 75 -3.44 10.59 -5.05
C LEU A 75 -3.58 10.72 -6.56
N VAL A 76 -2.55 11.27 -7.21
CA VAL A 76 -2.50 11.44 -8.66
C VAL A 76 -2.64 10.09 -9.40
N THR A 77 -2.07 9.01 -8.86
CA THR A 77 -2.23 7.67 -9.43
C THR A 77 -3.68 7.21 -9.34
N TYR A 78 -4.38 7.49 -8.24
CA TYR A 78 -5.82 7.18 -8.14
C TYR A 78 -6.65 8.01 -9.12
N ILE A 79 -6.37 9.31 -9.25
CA ILE A 79 -7.07 10.20 -10.17
C ILE A 79 -6.90 9.71 -11.62
N ILE A 80 -5.65 9.43 -12.04
CA ILE A 80 -5.36 8.92 -13.38
C ILE A 80 -6.10 7.62 -13.65
N ASN A 81 -6.02 6.66 -12.72
CA ASN A 81 -6.68 5.37 -12.86
C ASN A 81 -8.20 5.54 -12.98
N ASP A 82 -8.82 6.37 -12.13
CA ASP A 82 -10.26 6.58 -12.16
C ASP A 82 -10.73 7.29 -13.45
N ILE A 83 -9.94 8.22 -14.01
CA ILE A 83 -10.26 8.89 -15.30
C ILE A 83 -10.20 7.90 -16.47
N ILE A 84 -9.13 7.11 -16.56
CA ILE A 84 -8.89 6.23 -17.70
C ILE A 84 -9.80 5.00 -17.61
N ASP A 85 -9.90 4.37 -16.43
CA ASP A 85 -10.78 3.23 -16.22
C ASP A 85 -12.25 3.61 -16.47
N TYR A 86 -12.72 4.80 -16.04
CA TYR A 86 -14.10 5.26 -16.31
C TYR A 86 -14.42 5.31 -17.81
N LYS A 87 -13.49 5.79 -18.64
CA LYS A 87 -13.66 5.82 -20.11
C LYS A 87 -13.75 4.41 -20.70
N ASN A 88 -12.99 3.47 -20.14
CA ASN A 88 -12.92 2.09 -20.60
C ASN A 88 -14.05 1.19 -20.05
N ASP A 89 -14.71 1.60 -18.96
CA ASP A 89 -15.72 0.82 -18.22
C ASP A 89 -17.10 0.74 -18.91
N ASN A 90 -17.34 1.50 -19.99
CA ASN A 90 -18.59 1.39 -20.76
C ASN A 90 -18.80 -0.01 -21.36
N GLU A 91 -17.74 -0.83 -21.48
CA GLU A 91 -17.82 -2.20 -22.00
C GLU A 91 -17.82 -3.29 -20.91
N HIS A 92 -17.42 -3.00 -19.65
CA HIS A 92 -17.04 -4.03 -18.67
C HIS A 92 -17.75 -3.93 -17.31
N LYS A 93 -18.98 -3.38 -17.29
CA LYS A 93 -19.84 -3.26 -16.09
C LYS A 93 -20.13 -4.54 -15.29
N SER A 94 -19.60 -5.70 -15.68
CA SER A 94 -19.81 -6.95 -14.97
C SER A 94 -18.52 -7.44 -14.30
N ARG A 95 -18.51 -7.46 -12.95
CA ARG A 95 -17.99 -8.53 -12.08
C ARG A 95 -17.08 -8.15 -10.90
N ILE A 96 -16.51 -6.94 -10.80
CA ILE A 96 -15.64 -6.60 -9.64
C ILE A 96 -16.17 -5.38 -8.87
N ASP A 97 -16.61 -5.60 -7.63
CA ASP A 97 -16.93 -4.60 -6.59
C ASP A 97 -17.66 -3.32 -7.07
N TYR A 98 -18.73 -3.50 -7.86
CA TYR A 98 -19.52 -2.42 -8.48
C TYR A 98 -20.03 -1.38 -7.46
N SER A 99 -20.32 -1.82 -6.23
CA SER A 99 -20.80 -0.94 -5.16
C SER A 99 -19.75 0.07 -4.68
N PHE A 100 -18.45 -0.25 -4.82
CA PHE A 100 -17.35 0.60 -4.38
C PHE A 100 -16.97 1.62 -5.45
N TYR A 101 -16.90 1.20 -6.72
CA TYR A 101 -16.61 2.09 -7.84
C TYR A 101 -17.61 3.24 -7.93
N ASN A 102 -18.89 2.98 -7.69
CA ASN A 102 -19.94 4.00 -7.76
C ASN A 102 -19.81 5.12 -6.72
N LEU A 103 -19.06 4.93 -5.64
CA LEU A 103 -18.87 5.96 -4.60
C LEU A 103 -17.56 6.76 -4.76
N ARG A 104 -16.75 6.46 -5.80
CA ARG A 104 -15.58 7.27 -6.13
C ARG A 104 -16.04 8.58 -6.77
N PRO A 105 -15.43 9.73 -6.46
CA PRO A 105 -15.92 11.03 -6.95
C PRO A 105 -16.08 11.08 -8.48
N ILE A 106 -15.09 10.62 -9.25
CA ILE A 106 -15.15 10.65 -10.72
C ILE A 106 -16.29 9.79 -11.25
N TYR A 107 -16.50 8.58 -10.70
CA TYR A 107 -17.58 7.70 -11.12
C TYR A 107 -18.96 8.22 -10.70
N TYR A 108 -19.09 8.66 -9.44
CA TYR A 108 -20.36 9.16 -8.89
C TYR A 108 -20.88 10.37 -9.66
N PHE A 109 -19.98 11.28 -10.06
CA PHE A 109 -20.31 12.48 -10.82
C PHE A 109 -20.10 12.32 -12.34
N ASN A 110 -20.11 11.08 -12.85
CA ASN A 110 -20.04 10.75 -14.28
C ASN A 110 -18.89 11.45 -15.05
N SER A 111 -17.72 11.55 -14.43
CA SER A 111 -16.53 12.23 -14.95
C SER A 111 -16.79 13.69 -15.35
N SER A 112 -17.67 14.40 -14.62
CA SER A 112 -17.85 15.84 -14.78
C SER A 112 -16.51 16.57 -14.69
N ARG A 113 -16.27 17.49 -15.64
CA ARG A 113 -15.03 18.29 -15.71
C ARG A 113 -14.73 19.01 -14.40
N LEU A 114 -15.76 19.50 -13.71
CA LEU A 114 -15.63 20.18 -12.42
C LEU A 114 -15.02 19.27 -11.36
N ILE A 115 -15.50 18.02 -11.26
CA ILE A 115 -15.00 17.05 -10.28
C ILE A 115 -13.58 16.59 -10.61
N VAL A 116 -13.26 16.43 -11.89
CA VAL A 116 -11.88 16.14 -12.32
C VAL A 116 -10.94 17.27 -11.90
N ILE A 117 -11.28 18.52 -12.21
CA ILE A 117 -10.49 19.70 -11.80
C ILE A 117 -10.36 19.78 -10.28
N TYR A 118 -11.47 19.63 -9.55
CA TYR A 118 -11.48 19.59 -8.09
C TYR A 118 -10.53 18.53 -7.52
N SER A 119 -10.50 17.34 -8.10
CA SER A 119 -9.62 16.25 -7.67
C SER A 119 -8.14 16.61 -7.84
N PHE A 120 -7.78 17.22 -8.97
CA PHE A 120 -6.41 17.71 -9.21
C PHE A 120 -6.05 18.88 -8.29
N LEU A 121 -7.01 19.75 -7.95
CA LEU A 121 -6.79 20.83 -6.99
C LEU A 121 -6.53 20.29 -5.58
N ILE A 122 -7.26 19.27 -5.13
CA ILE A 122 -6.99 18.58 -3.86
C ILE A 122 -5.57 18.00 -3.86
N TYR A 123 -5.20 17.30 -4.94
CA TYR A 123 -3.86 16.76 -5.07
C TYR A 123 -2.79 17.86 -4.97
N ALA A 124 -2.92 18.93 -5.78
CA ALA A 124 -1.97 20.04 -5.78
C ALA A 124 -1.85 20.70 -4.40
N LEU A 125 -2.99 20.97 -3.74
CA LEU A 125 -3.02 21.54 -2.39
C LEU A 125 -2.32 20.62 -1.38
N SER A 126 -2.58 19.31 -1.45
CA SER A 126 -1.95 18.33 -0.56
C SER A 126 -0.43 18.29 -0.71
N ILE A 127 0.06 18.34 -1.96
CA ILE A 127 1.51 18.40 -2.24
C ILE A 127 2.12 19.73 -1.75
N ILE A 128 1.45 20.86 -1.98
CA ILE A 128 1.90 22.17 -1.49
C ILE A 128 2.04 22.16 0.03
N ILE A 129 1.04 21.62 0.74
CA ILE A 129 1.07 21.48 2.20
C ILE A 129 2.26 20.62 2.64
N ILE A 130 2.46 19.44 2.02
CA ILE A 130 3.59 18.55 2.35
C ILE A 130 4.93 19.28 2.18
N LEU A 131 5.14 19.93 1.04
CA LEU A 131 6.41 20.60 0.73
C LEU A 131 6.63 21.86 1.56
N TRP A 132 5.56 22.51 2.03
CA TRP A 132 5.67 23.64 2.95
C TRP A 132 6.17 23.20 4.33
N PHE A 133 5.70 22.05 4.84
CA PHE A 133 6.17 21.50 6.11
C PHE A 133 7.52 20.78 6.02
N LYS A 134 7.83 20.16 4.88
CA LYS A 134 9.01 19.31 4.65
C LYS A 134 9.58 19.51 3.24
N PRO A 135 10.26 20.66 2.99
CA PRO A 135 10.79 20.99 1.66
C PRO A 135 11.92 20.06 1.19
N ASP A 136 12.62 19.44 2.15
CA ASP A 136 13.64 18.41 1.96
C ASP A 136 13.12 17.16 1.23
N LEU A 137 11.81 16.93 1.23
CA LEU A 137 11.19 15.81 0.52
C LEU A 137 10.97 16.05 -0.98
N SER A 138 11.24 17.25 -1.48
CA SER A 138 10.95 17.65 -2.87
C SER A 138 11.60 16.74 -3.91
N LEU A 139 12.89 16.41 -3.74
CA LEU A 139 13.61 15.53 -4.67
C LEU A 139 13.02 14.12 -4.68
N PHE A 140 12.77 13.54 -3.50
CA PHE A 140 12.21 12.19 -3.38
C PHE A 140 10.80 12.12 -3.94
N LEU A 141 9.99 13.15 -3.72
CA LEU A 141 8.64 13.25 -4.29
C LEU A 141 8.71 13.35 -5.82
N ALA A 142 9.61 14.17 -6.38
CA ALA A 142 9.77 14.31 -7.82
C ALA A 142 10.16 12.97 -8.48
N MET A 143 11.12 12.24 -7.90
CA MET A 143 11.51 10.90 -8.36
C MET A 143 10.34 9.91 -8.30
N PHE A 144 9.59 9.94 -7.19
CA PHE A 144 8.40 9.10 -7.03
C PHE A 144 7.35 9.37 -8.09
N LEU A 145 7.02 10.64 -8.35
CA LEU A 145 6.03 11.06 -9.35
C LEU A 145 6.48 10.73 -10.77
N ALA A 146 7.77 10.91 -11.07
CA ALA A 146 8.35 10.57 -12.37
C ALA A 146 8.19 9.08 -12.72
N VAL A 147 8.14 8.19 -11.73
CA VAL A 147 7.92 6.75 -11.95
C VAL A 147 6.43 6.38 -11.84
N SER A 148 5.71 6.93 -10.85
CA SER A 148 4.35 6.51 -10.55
C SER A 148 3.33 6.98 -11.59
N ILE A 149 3.48 8.18 -12.15
CA ILE A 149 2.55 8.74 -13.14
C ILE A 149 2.61 7.94 -14.45
N PRO A 150 3.77 7.73 -15.10
CA PRO A 150 3.83 6.90 -16.32
C PRO A 150 3.34 5.48 -16.05
N THR A 151 3.71 4.89 -14.92
CA THR A 151 3.27 3.53 -14.58
C THR A 151 1.75 3.46 -14.37
N ALA A 152 1.11 4.47 -13.79
CA ALA A 152 -0.34 4.56 -13.63
C ALA A 152 -1.06 4.63 -14.98
N ILE A 153 -0.53 5.43 -15.92
CA ILE A 153 -1.05 5.52 -17.28
C ILE A 153 -0.92 4.16 -17.97
N LEU A 154 0.26 3.53 -17.94
CA LEU A 154 0.47 2.20 -18.53
C LEU A 154 -0.46 1.15 -17.89
N HIS A 155 -0.64 1.20 -16.58
CA HIS A 155 -1.52 0.29 -15.85
C HIS A 155 -2.98 0.39 -16.29
N SER A 156 -3.45 1.61 -16.57
CA SER A 156 -4.84 1.87 -16.92
C SER A 156 -5.13 1.67 -18.41
N VAL A 157 -4.14 1.90 -19.27
CA VAL A 157 -4.28 1.75 -20.73
C VAL A 157 -4.13 0.30 -21.17
N PHE A 158 -3.14 -0.42 -20.65
CA PHE A 158 -2.83 -1.77 -21.12
C PHE A 158 -3.60 -2.85 -20.34
N ARG A 159 -3.89 -3.98 -20.99
CA ARG A 159 -4.58 -5.14 -20.40
C ARG A 159 -3.62 -6.34 -20.24
N GLY A 160 -4.11 -7.41 -19.60
CA GLY A 160 -3.39 -8.68 -19.47
C GLY A 160 -2.12 -8.59 -18.60
N PHE A 161 -1.03 -9.19 -19.07
CA PHE A 161 0.23 -9.26 -18.33
C PHE A 161 0.83 -7.88 -18.02
N ILE A 162 0.72 -6.92 -18.93
CA ILE A 162 1.24 -5.56 -18.72
C ILE A 162 0.50 -4.88 -17.55
N ARG A 163 -0.82 -5.06 -17.44
CA ARG A 163 -1.61 -4.54 -16.30
C ARG A 163 -1.18 -5.18 -14.98
N PHE A 164 -0.90 -6.48 -14.99
CA PHE A 164 -0.39 -7.21 -13.83
C PHE A 164 1.01 -6.71 -13.41
N ALA A 165 1.92 -6.56 -14.36
CA ALA A 165 3.29 -6.10 -14.09
C ALA A 165 3.30 -4.67 -13.56
N THR A 166 2.57 -3.76 -14.20
CA THR A 166 2.43 -2.36 -13.77
C THR A 166 1.74 -2.23 -12.42
N PHE A 167 0.78 -3.11 -12.07
CA PHE A 167 0.20 -3.16 -10.72
C PHE A 167 1.26 -3.50 -9.66
N GLY A 168 2.12 -4.48 -9.94
CA GLY A 168 3.23 -4.83 -9.08
C GLY A 168 4.24 -3.69 -8.95
N LEU A 169 4.60 -3.07 -10.08
CA LEU A 169 5.53 -1.95 -10.10
C LEU A 169 5.00 -0.75 -9.29
N LEU A 170 3.74 -0.36 -9.49
CA LEU A 170 3.09 0.71 -8.73
C LEU A 170 3.14 0.46 -7.21
N ARG A 171 2.90 -0.77 -6.77
CA ARG A 171 3.01 -1.14 -5.35
C ARG A 171 4.45 -1.10 -4.85
N LEU A 172 5.38 -1.66 -5.62
CA LEU A 172 6.80 -1.64 -5.28
C LEU A 172 7.30 -0.20 -5.13
N THR A 173 7.05 0.66 -6.13
CA THR A 173 7.41 2.07 -6.10
C THR A 173 6.78 2.79 -4.89
N LYS A 174 5.50 2.51 -4.59
CA LYS A 174 4.82 3.05 -3.40
C LYS A 174 5.53 2.67 -2.09
N TYR A 175 5.93 1.42 -1.95
CA TYR A 175 6.56 0.92 -0.72
C TYR A 175 8.03 1.32 -0.59
N VAL A 176 8.78 1.35 -1.69
CA VAL A 176 10.15 1.88 -1.71
C VAL A 176 10.15 3.37 -1.35
N TYR A 177 9.23 4.15 -1.92
CA TYR A 177 9.10 5.56 -1.55
C TYR A 177 8.77 5.74 -0.06
N LEU A 178 7.86 4.94 0.50
CA LEU A 178 7.57 4.95 1.94
C LEU A 178 8.82 4.69 2.79
N LEU A 179 9.66 3.73 2.39
CA LEU A 179 10.89 3.40 3.09
C LEU A 179 11.93 4.53 3.01
N VAL A 180 12.07 5.17 1.84
CA VAL A 180 12.95 6.35 1.69
C VAL A 180 12.45 7.51 2.55
N LEU A 181 11.13 7.74 2.59
CA LEU A 181 10.54 8.76 3.47
C LEU A 181 10.80 8.43 4.95
N PHE A 182 10.67 7.16 5.35
CA PHE A 182 10.95 6.71 6.71
C PHE A 182 12.40 7.02 7.10
N ASP A 183 13.36 6.61 6.28
CA ASP A 183 14.78 6.81 6.55
C ASP A 183 15.16 8.29 6.63
N ASN A 184 14.72 9.08 5.65
CA ASN A 184 14.98 10.51 5.65
C ASN A 184 14.34 11.19 6.86
N THR A 185 13.18 10.73 7.32
CA THR A 185 12.50 11.31 8.48
C THR A 185 13.22 11.00 9.80
N ILE A 186 13.76 9.79 9.93
CA ILE A 186 14.39 9.34 11.17
C ILE A 186 15.84 9.84 11.26
N TYR A 187 16.57 9.81 10.15
CA TYR A 187 18.03 9.99 10.12
C TYR A 187 18.50 11.18 9.27
N ASN A 188 17.60 11.85 8.52
CA ASN A 188 17.97 12.85 7.50
C ASN A 188 18.97 12.31 6.45
N CYS A 189 19.01 10.99 6.27
CA CYS A 189 19.83 10.30 5.29
C CYS A 189 19.13 9.00 4.86
N VAL A 190 19.70 8.33 3.84
CA VAL A 190 19.16 7.08 3.29
C VAL A 190 20.18 5.97 3.49
N HIS A 191 19.90 5.02 4.39
CA HIS A 191 20.72 3.84 4.65
C HIS A 191 20.47 2.79 3.57
N ILE A 192 21.10 2.96 2.41
CA ILE A 192 20.87 2.12 1.23
C ILE A 192 20.99 0.63 1.55
N ASP A 193 21.94 0.23 2.39
CA ASP A 193 22.18 -1.18 2.72
C ASP A 193 21.02 -1.80 3.48
N VAL A 194 20.53 -1.12 4.53
CA VAL A 194 19.43 -1.63 5.35
C VAL A 194 18.11 -1.53 4.61
N LEU A 195 17.88 -0.47 3.84
CA LEU A 195 16.72 -0.37 2.96
C LEU A 195 16.70 -1.45 1.90
N SER A 196 17.84 -1.73 1.28
CA SER A 196 18.02 -2.82 0.33
C SER A 196 17.63 -4.16 0.95
N TRP A 197 18.02 -4.39 2.21
CA TRP A 197 17.58 -5.58 2.95
C TRP A 197 16.08 -5.66 3.13
N VAL A 198 15.46 -4.60 3.62
CA VAL A 198 14.02 -4.57 3.89
C VAL A 198 13.24 -4.75 2.59
N ILE A 199 13.72 -4.13 1.51
CA ILE A 199 13.11 -4.26 0.19
C ILE A 199 13.15 -5.73 -0.27
N ALA A 200 14.31 -6.37 -0.16
CA ALA A 200 14.51 -7.73 -0.65
C ALA A 200 13.82 -8.78 0.23
N SER A 201 14.05 -8.71 1.54
CA SER A 201 13.55 -9.68 2.53
C SER A 201 12.04 -9.58 2.76
N PHE A 202 11.42 -8.43 2.47
CA PHE A 202 10.03 -8.19 2.83
C PHE A 202 9.19 -7.50 1.74
N VAL A 203 9.58 -6.32 1.26
CA VAL A 203 8.73 -5.54 0.32
C VAL A 203 8.47 -6.26 -1.00
N ILE A 204 9.50 -6.86 -1.59
CA ILE A 204 9.37 -7.65 -2.83
C ILE A 204 8.45 -8.85 -2.61
N PRO A 205 8.67 -9.73 -1.60
CA PRO A 205 7.74 -10.79 -1.28
C PRO A 205 6.29 -10.33 -1.06
N TYR A 206 6.11 -9.25 -0.30
CA TYR A 206 4.78 -8.71 -0.01
C TYR A 206 4.09 -8.21 -1.28
N THR A 207 4.83 -7.49 -2.13
CA THR A 207 4.32 -6.96 -3.40
C THR A 207 3.92 -8.09 -4.34
N MET A 208 4.76 -9.11 -4.48
CA MET A 208 4.48 -10.27 -5.33
C MET A 208 3.27 -11.06 -4.83
N TYR A 209 3.17 -11.31 -3.52
CA TYR A 209 1.98 -11.94 -2.93
C TYR A 209 0.69 -11.18 -3.28
N ALA A 210 0.75 -9.84 -3.20
CA ALA A 210 -0.41 -9.01 -3.52
C ALA A 210 -0.72 -8.96 -5.03
N SER A 211 0.31 -8.92 -5.89
CA SER A 211 0.16 -8.98 -7.35
C SER A 211 -0.42 -10.30 -7.80
N ILE A 212 0.09 -11.44 -7.30
CA ILE A 212 -0.48 -12.76 -7.58
C ILE A 212 -1.95 -12.83 -7.15
N SER A 213 -2.28 -12.25 -5.99
CA SER A 213 -3.67 -12.17 -5.54
C SER A 213 -4.54 -11.36 -6.49
N TYR A 214 -4.03 -10.26 -7.05
CA TYR A 214 -4.72 -9.43 -8.05
C TYR A 214 -4.90 -10.16 -9.39
N GLY A 215 -3.87 -10.86 -9.87
CA GLY A 215 -3.93 -11.65 -11.09
C GLY A 215 -4.98 -12.77 -11.07
N LYS A 216 -5.34 -13.30 -9.89
CA LYS A 216 -6.46 -14.25 -9.78
C LYS A 216 -7.82 -13.65 -10.14
N PHE A 217 -7.98 -12.33 -10.04
CA PHE A 217 -9.24 -11.61 -10.29
C PHE A 217 -9.30 -10.93 -11.65
N VAL A 218 -8.16 -10.46 -12.17
CA VAL A 218 -8.08 -9.85 -13.49
C VAL A 218 -7.78 -10.92 -14.50
N TYR A 219 -8.74 -11.20 -15.39
CA TYR A 219 -8.66 -12.03 -16.61
C TYR A 219 -7.22 -12.28 -17.09
N LEU A 220 -6.48 -13.17 -16.40
CA LEU A 220 -5.32 -13.77 -17.00
C LEU A 220 -5.94 -14.65 -18.09
N PRO A 221 -5.57 -14.42 -19.36
CA PRO A 221 -6.08 -15.24 -20.45
C PRO A 221 -5.98 -16.72 -20.09
N GLN A 222 -6.95 -17.56 -20.47
CA GLN A 222 -6.96 -19.00 -20.14
C GLN A 222 -5.63 -19.70 -20.45
N TYR A 223 -4.84 -19.22 -21.42
CA TYR A 223 -3.50 -19.73 -21.72
C TYR A 223 -2.44 -19.49 -20.63
N MET A 224 -2.60 -18.48 -19.76
CA MET A 224 -1.70 -18.29 -18.62
C MET A 224 -2.13 -19.09 -17.40
N LEU A 225 -3.39 -19.54 -17.31
CA LEU A 225 -3.83 -20.48 -16.27
C LEU A 225 -3.14 -21.85 -16.42
N SER A 226 -2.89 -22.31 -17.65
CA SER A 226 -2.14 -23.55 -17.91
C SER A 226 -0.66 -23.44 -17.53
N ARG A 227 -0.06 -22.25 -17.67
CA ARG A 227 1.33 -21.95 -17.24
C ARG A 227 1.44 -21.25 -15.88
N ALA A 228 0.35 -21.14 -15.12
CA ALA A 228 0.34 -20.40 -13.86
C ALA A 228 1.31 -21.00 -12.82
N ARG A 229 1.57 -22.31 -12.91
CA ARG A 229 2.57 -22.99 -12.08
C ARG A 229 3.99 -22.56 -12.46
N GLU A 230 4.31 -22.53 -13.76
CA GLU A 230 5.63 -22.11 -14.27
C GLU A 230 5.91 -20.64 -13.93
N ILE A 231 4.94 -19.75 -14.15
CA ILE A 231 5.07 -18.32 -13.82
C ILE A 231 5.31 -18.14 -12.32
N LYS A 232 4.59 -18.88 -11.46
CA LYS A 232 4.83 -18.84 -10.00
C LYS A 232 6.23 -19.32 -9.64
N ILE A 233 6.71 -20.40 -10.26
CA ILE A 233 8.06 -20.93 -10.00
C ILE A 233 9.12 -19.91 -10.43
N ILE A 234 9.01 -19.34 -11.63
CA ILE A 234 9.93 -18.31 -12.13
C ILE A 234 9.93 -17.09 -11.21
N MET A 235 8.76 -16.63 -10.76
CA MET A 235 8.66 -15.52 -9.81
C MET A 235 9.33 -15.84 -8.47
N ILE A 236 9.12 -17.04 -7.93
CA ILE A 236 9.76 -17.47 -6.68
C ILE A 236 11.28 -17.54 -6.83
N LEU A 237 11.77 -18.11 -7.94
CA LEU A 237 13.21 -18.18 -8.22
C LEU A 237 13.83 -16.79 -8.36
N ALA A 238 13.22 -15.89 -9.13
CA ALA A 238 13.67 -14.51 -9.26
C ALA A 238 13.71 -13.79 -7.91
N MET A 239 12.70 -14.00 -7.05
CA MET A 239 12.68 -13.44 -5.70
C MET A 239 13.79 -13.99 -4.81
N LEU A 240 14.03 -15.30 -4.84
CA LEU A 240 15.12 -15.92 -4.09
C LEU A 240 16.48 -15.39 -4.56
N SER A 241 16.67 -15.24 -5.88
CA SER A 241 17.90 -14.67 -6.45
C SER A 241 18.11 -13.22 -6.03
N ILE A 242 17.07 -12.37 -6.10
CA ILE A 242 17.18 -10.97 -5.64
C ILE A 242 17.44 -10.90 -4.13
N SER A 243 16.74 -11.72 -3.34
CA SER A 243 16.94 -11.77 -1.89
C SER A 243 18.35 -12.22 -1.51
N PHE A 244 18.90 -13.19 -2.24
CA PHE A 244 20.26 -13.68 -2.05
C PHE A 244 21.32 -12.64 -2.45
N LEU A 245 21.13 -11.96 -3.58
CA LEU A 245 22.04 -10.90 -4.01
C LEU A 245 22.10 -9.77 -2.96
N MET A 246 20.94 -9.36 -2.45
CA MET A 246 20.83 -8.27 -1.46
C MET A 246 21.38 -8.69 -0.10
N PHE A 247 21.23 -9.97 0.27
CA PHE A 247 21.89 -10.56 1.45
C PHE A 247 23.41 -10.43 1.37
N ILE A 248 24.01 -10.73 0.22
CA ILE A 248 25.46 -10.55 -0.01
C ILE A 248 25.86 -9.08 0.16
N THR A 249 25.05 -8.14 -0.34
CA THR A 249 25.35 -6.71 -0.27
C THR A 249 25.44 -6.22 1.17
N ILE A 250 24.53 -6.63 2.04
CA ILE A 250 24.52 -6.20 3.46
C ILE A 250 25.68 -6.80 4.23
N ILE A 251 26.04 -8.06 3.94
CA ILE A 251 27.25 -8.68 4.51
C ILE A 251 28.49 -7.90 4.07
N SER A 252 28.56 -7.51 2.79
CA SER A 252 29.69 -6.72 2.29
C SER A 252 29.77 -5.33 2.91
N SER A 253 28.66 -4.78 3.41
CA SER A 253 28.60 -3.53 4.17
C SER A 253 29.01 -3.65 5.64
N GLY A 254 29.40 -4.85 6.10
CA GLY A 254 29.99 -5.07 7.43
C GLY A 254 29.02 -5.59 8.50
N TYR A 255 27.77 -5.89 8.17
CA TYR A 255 26.82 -6.47 9.12
C TYR A 255 27.07 -7.97 9.33
N ILE A 256 26.99 -8.41 10.59
CA ILE A 256 27.17 -9.81 10.95
C ILE A 256 25.92 -10.60 10.52
N ILE A 257 26.13 -11.75 9.87
CA ILE A 257 25.05 -12.63 9.37
C ILE A 257 24.02 -12.97 10.45
N THR A 258 24.48 -13.22 11.67
CA THR A 258 23.60 -13.55 12.81
C THR A 258 22.63 -12.42 13.13
N ASP A 259 23.07 -11.16 13.03
CA ASP A 259 22.23 -10.00 13.33
C ASP A 259 21.19 -9.78 12.24
N ILE A 260 21.58 -9.98 10.97
CA ILE A 260 20.67 -9.92 9.82
C ILE A 260 19.60 -11.02 9.94
N LEU A 261 19.98 -12.25 10.25
CA LEU A 261 19.05 -13.37 10.43
C LEU A 261 18.13 -13.13 11.63
N LYS A 262 18.67 -12.68 12.77
CA LYS A 262 17.89 -12.32 13.96
C LYS A 262 16.88 -11.23 13.64
N ALA A 263 17.30 -10.17 12.93
CA ALA A 263 16.45 -9.06 12.50
C ALA A 263 15.28 -9.55 11.63
N SER A 264 15.57 -10.34 10.60
CA SER A 264 14.54 -10.87 9.71
C SER A 264 13.59 -11.84 10.40
N ILE A 265 14.11 -12.82 11.14
CA ILE A 265 13.27 -13.80 11.85
C ILE A 265 12.36 -13.06 12.85
N SER A 266 12.90 -12.10 13.61
CA SER A 266 12.12 -11.31 14.56
C SER A 266 11.05 -10.47 13.86
N GLY A 267 11.37 -9.83 12.74
CA GLY A 267 10.39 -9.09 11.93
C GLY A 267 9.25 -9.99 11.42
N TYR A 268 9.57 -11.22 10.99
CA TYR A 268 8.55 -12.18 10.57
C TYR A 268 7.68 -12.69 11.73
N LEU A 269 8.27 -12.98 12.88
CA LEU A 269 7.56 -13.49 14.06
C LEU A 269 6.71 -12.42 14.76
N LEU A 270 7.22 -11.20 14.90
CA LEU A 270 6.55 -10.13 15.65
C LEU A 270 5.56 -9.33 14.79
N ILE A 271 5.78 -9.26 13.47
CA ILE A 271 4.94 -8.46 12.57
C ILE A 271 4.25 -9.33 11.53
N VAL A 272 4.98 -10.03 10.66
CA VAL A 272 4.37 -10.75 9.51
C VAL A 272 3.34 -11.80 9.94
N LEU A 273 3.69 -12.65 10.90
CA LEU A 273 2.83 -13.73 11.36
C LEU A 273 1.56 -13.21 12.08
N PRO A 274 1.64 -12.31 13.09
CA PRO A 274 0.45 -11.74 13.72
C PRO A 274 -0.48 -11.03 12.73
N VAL A 275 0.09 -10.29 11.78
CA VAL A 275 -0.68 -9.60 10.72
C VAL A 275 -1.39 -10.58 9.81
N PHE A 276 -0.74 -11.68 9.46
CA PHE A 276 -1.38 -12.76 8.71
C PHE A 276 -2.56 -13.35 9.49
N VAL A 277 -2.40 -13.64 10.80
CA VAL A 277 -3.46 -14.15 11.67
C VAL A 277 -4.64 -13.18 11.72
N VAL A 278 -4.39 -11.89 11.99
CA VAL A 278 -5.41 -10.83 11.99
C VAL A 278 -6.19 -10.82 10.68
N ARG A 279 -5.47 -10.86 9.55
CA ARG A 279 -6.11 -10.86 8.22
C ARG A 279 -6.99 -12.08 7.98
N GLN A 280 -6.58 -13.27 8.43
CA GLN A 280 -7.40 -14.48 8.30
C GLN A 280 -8.62 -14.44 9.22
N MET A 281 -8.48 -13.95 10.45
CA MET A 281 -9.61 -13.75 11.37
C MET A 281 -10.65 -12.78 10.79
N LEU A 282 -10.21 -11.64 10.26
CA LEU A 282 -11.09 -10.67 9.61
C LEU A 282 -11.81 -11.24 8.38
N ARG A 283 -11.12 -12.07 7.58
CA ARG A 283 -11.75 -12.78 6.46
C ARG A 283 -12.77 -13.81 6.92
N LYS A 284 -12.53 -14.49 8.05
CA LYS A 284 -13.47 -15.45 8.63
C LYS A 284 -14.74 -14.75 9.14
N ILE A 285 -14.60 -13.59 9.80
CA ILE A 285 -15.71 -12.83 10.38
C ILE A 285 -16.54 -12.13 9.30
N PHE A 286 -15.90 -11.44 8.36
CA PHE A 286 -16.59 -10.59 7.37
C PHE A 286 -16.77 -11.27 6.00
N GLY A 287 -16.36 -12.53 5.85
CA GLY A 287 -16.39 -13.28 4.58
C GLY A 287 -15.19 -13.03 3.66
N SER A 288 -14.94 -13.94 2.72
CA SER A 288 -13.82 -13.82 1.76
C SER A 288 -14.08 -12.78 0.67
N THR A 289 -15.35 -12.58 0.29
CA THR A 289 -15.82 -11.61 -0.70
C THR A 289 -16.47 -10.40 -0.03
N ASN A 290 -16.17 -9.19 -0.51
CA ASN A 290 -16.77 -7.94 0.01
C ASN A 290 -18.08 -7.65 -0.73
N LEU A 291 -19.14 -8.41 -0.44
CA LEU A 291 -20.43 -8.26 -1.13
C LEU A 291 -21.03 -6.84 -0.98
N PHE A 292 -20.78 -6.19 0.16
CA PHE A 292 -21.30 -4.86 0.45
C PHE A 292 -20.22 -3.88 0.90
N PHE A 293 -20.34 -2.62 0.48
CA PHE A 293 -19.42 -1.53 0.81
C PHE A 293 -19.17 -1.39 2.33
N HIS A 294 -20.21 -1.45 3.16
CA HIS A 294 -20.06 -1.28 4.61
C HIS A 294 -19.23 -2.40 5.26
N HIS A 295 -19.34 -3.63 4.77
CA HIS A 295 -18.50 -4.75 5.24
C HIS A 295 -17.04 -4.54 4.85
N HIS A 296 -16.78 -3.97 3.67
CA HIS A 296 -15.43 -3.64 3.22
C HIS A 296 -14.78 -2.58 4.11
N ILE A 297 -15.47 -1.46 4.31
CA ILE A 297 -14.97 -0.36 5.15
C ILE A 297 -14.80 -0.84 6.60
N ALA A 298 -15.76 -1.58 7.16
CA ALA A 298 -15.63 -2.14 8.51
C ALA A 298 -14.38 -3.03 8.64
N ARG A 299 -14.11 -3.88 7.63
CA ARG A 299 -12.92 -4.71 7.58
C ARG A 299 -11.63 -3.89 7.48
N LEU A 300 -11.62 -2.81 6.70
CA LEU A 300 -10.47 -1.92 6.60
C LEU A 300 -10.23 -1.13 7.89
N VAL A 301 -11.28 -0.61 8.53
CA VAL A 301 -11.19 0.11 9.81
C VAL A 301 -10.68 -0.82 10.90
N LEU A 302 -11.29 -2.00 11.06
CA LEU A 302 -10.85 -2.97 12.07
C LEU A 302 -9.45 -3.52 11.75
N GLY A 303 -9.16 -3.74 10.46
CA GLY A 303 -7.82 -4.08 9.99
C GLY A 303 -6.79 -3.04 10.41
N PHE A 304 -7.05 -1.76 10.16
CA PHE A 304 -6.20 -0.65 10.58
C PHE A 304 -5.96 -0.65 12.10
N VAL A 305 -7.02 -0.75 12.91
CA VAL A 305 -6.92 -0.74 14.37
C VAL A 305 -6.07 -1.92 14.87
N LEU A 306 -6.36 -3.14 14.38
CA LEU A 306 -5.61 -4.33 14.79
C LEU A 306 -4.15 -4.30 14.33
N MET A 307 -3.87 -3.78 13.13
CA MET A 307 -2.50 -3.56 12.66
C MET A 307 -1.73 -2.59 13.55
N PHE A 308 -2.38 -1.50 13.96
CA PHE A 308 -1.77 -0.50 14.83
C PHE A 308 -1.45 -1.10 16.21
N ILE A 309 -2.36 -1.90 16.76
CA ILE A 309 -2.12 -2.64 18.02
C ILE A 309 -0.94 -3.61 17.89
N VAL A 310 -0.89 -4.39 16.80
CA VAL A 310 0.23 -5.30 16.52
C VAL A 310 1.56 -4.54 16.41
N ALA A 311 1.56 -3.42 15.68
CA ALA A 311 2.73 -2.55 15.52
C ALA A 311 3.25 -2.05 16.88
N ILE A 312 2.37 -1.48 17.71
CA ILE A 312 2.74 -0.98 19.05
C ILE A 312 3.27 -2.12 19.92
N ASN A 313 2.56 -3.25 19.99
CA ASN A 313 3.00 -4.37 20.82
C ASN A 313 4.37 -4.90 20.41
N ALA A 314 4.63 -5.02 19.10
CA ALA A 314 5.92 -5.46 18.61
C ALA A 314 7.05 -4.49 18.97
N ILE A 315 6.80 -3.19 18.87
CA ILE A 315 7.76 -2.14 19.26
C ILE A 315 8.02 -2.19 20.78
N CYS A 316 6.97 -2.31 21.60
CA CYS A 316 7.08 -2.38 23.05
C CYS A 316 7.84 -3.63 23.52
N ILE A 317 7.60 -4.79 22.89
CA ILE A 317 8.36 -6.02 23.18
C ILE A 317 9.85 -5.78 22.89
N LEU A 318 10.16 -5.12 21.77
CA LEU A 318 11.54 -4.87 21.38
C LEU A 318 12.25 -3.87 22.31
N ASP A 319 11.53 -2.91 22.88
CA ASP A 319 12.08 -1.96 23.87
C ASP A 319 12.36 -2.59 25.24
N MET A 320 11.81 -3.77 25.51
CA MET A 320 12.06 -4.52 26.75
C MET A 320 13.24 -5.51 26.65
N LEU A 321 13.74 -5.78 25.44
CA LEU A 321 14.80 -6.74 25.15
C LEU A 321 16.18 -6.08 25.07
#